data_AF-A0A9E2EDM8-F1
#
_entry.id   AF-A0A9E2EDM8-F1
#
_cell.length_a   1.000
_cell.length_b   1.000
_cell.length_c   1.000
_cell.angle_alpha   90.00
_cell.angle_beta   90.00
_cell.angle_gamma   90.00
#
_symmetry.space_group_name_H-M   'P 1'
#
loop_
_entity.id
_entity.type
_entity.pdbx_description
1 polymer ?
#
loop_
_entity_poly.entity_id
_entity_poly.type
_entity_poly.pdbx_seq_one_letter_code
_entity_poly.pdbx_strand_id
1 'polypeptide(L)'
;MRNHRSPHQLMFDGFETEFEKWLEADNRWILLSRIIPWEALSAAYEMSLSAHTGRPAKDGRLVIGAVIIKHKLCLSDEETIEQIRENPYLQYFVGFKVFHKEQAFAPSLFVEIRRRMRPEVFARFEDSIIAQLSAYQKPATSPDDRQTTPPDQKPTTHRGKLIVDATVVEQAIRYPTDVSLLNEAREISEAIIDTLHPLRGSEKKVRTYRRTARRDYLALVKQRRPGAKKRRKAIGQQLRYLKRNLGHIEAMLDMLPGQDIPLPPKQLRQYWIIGLLYLQQKQMFDSRTQRCDDRIVSIHQPHVRPIVRGKLNKAVEFGAKLGVSLNGDGVACVDHLSWDAYHEGHDLPAQVEAYRQRHGYYPEILLADPIYGTRDNRKFLKEKGIRFAGKPLGPPPKLTDLAKQRDLKQRRQDYRERIPIEGKFGQGKNGYDLNYIRARTAETSEAWIRSIFMVMNLLVLIRVLCVCRSNQTIRCLTIAWMAIKWPLRATVRGYANDPSARIYQRTGWVGAF
;
A
#
# COMPACT_ATOMS: atom_id res chain seq x y z
N MET A 1 49.65 3.56 -13.64
CA MET A 1 49.26 4.30 -14.87
C MET A 1 48.00 5.09 -14.57
N ARG A 2 48.02 6.42 -14.70
CA ARG A 2 46.85 7.29 -14.45
C ARG A 2 45.95 7.25 -15.69
N ASN A 3 44.71 6.77 -15.55
CA ASN A 3 43.70 6.85 -16.61
C ASN A 3 43.10 8.26 -16.65
N HIS A 4 43.61 9.09 -17.57
CA HIS A 4 42.97 10.35 -17.92
C HIS A 4 41.83 10.05 -18.92
N ARG A 5 40.57 10.23 -18.49
CA ARG A 5 39.43 10.33 -19.40
C ARG A 5 39.21 11.81 -19.76
N SER A 6 39.05 12.09 -21.05
CA SER A 6 38.73 13.42 -21.60
C SER A 6 37.40 13.95 -21.03
N PRO A 7 37.25 15.26 -20.72
CA PRO A 7 36.03 15.87 -20.19
C PRO A 7 34.96 16.22 -21.25
N HIS A 8 35.17 15.90 -22.53
CA HIS A 8 34.22 16.20 -23.59
C HIS A 8 33.70 14.91 -24.25
N GLN A 9 32.52 14.51 -23.81
CA GLN A 9 31.74 13.39 -24.34
C GLN A 9 31.37 13.67 -25.80
N LEU A 10 31.71 12.75 -26.71
CA LEU A 10 31.34 12.82 -28.12
C LEU A 10 29.81 12.74 -28.26
N MET A 11 29.27 13.57 -29.17
CA MET A 11 27.91 13.49 -29.68
C MET A 11 27.72 12.16 -30.43
N PHE A 12 26.75 11.35 -30.02
CA PHE A 12 26.43 10.10 -30.72
C PHE A 12 25.29 10.32 -31.72
N ASP A 13 25.64 10.33 -33.01
CA ASP A 13 24.72 10.00 -34.09
C ASP A 13 24.98 8.56 -34.56
N GLY A 14 23.92 7.76 -34.67
CA GLY A 14 23.96 6.40 -35.25
C GLY A 14 23.72 5.21 -34.31
N PHE A 15 23.15 5.39 -33.11
CA PHE A 15 22.82 4.27 -32.20
C PHE A 15 21.30 4.04 -32.10
N GLU A 16 20.72 3.32 -33.07
CA GLU A 16 19.46 2.61 -32.86
C GLU A 16 19.78 1.18 -32.42
N THR A 17 19.89 0.98 -31.11
CA THR A 17 20.24 -0.33 -30.52
C THR A 17 19.03 -1.01 -29.92
N GLU A 18 18.78 -2.25 -30.36
CA GLU A 18 17.85 -3.19 -29.74
C GLU A 18 18.26 -3.46 -28.28
N PHE A 19 17.32 -3.38 -27.34
CA PHE A 19 17.56 -3.57 -25.91
C PHE A 19 18.28 -4.88 -25.56
N GLU A 20 18.04 -5.93 -26.33
CA GLU A 20 18.47 -7.29 -26.01
C GLU A 20 20.00 -7.47 -25.99
N LYS A 21 20.76 -6.62 -26.69
CA LYS A 21 22.21 -6.80 -26.83
C LYS A 21 23.03 -6.29 -25.63
N TRP A 22 22.44 -5.48 -24.74
CA TRP A 22 23.16 -4.81 -23.65
C TRP A 22 22.55 -5.03 -22.26
N LEU A 23 21.34 -5.55 -22.17
CA LEU A 23 20.66 -5.74 -20.89
C LEU A 23 21.01 -7.10 -20.26
N GLU A 24 21.49 -7.06 -19.02
CA GLU A 24 21.80 -8.27 -18.25
C GLU A 24 20.51 -8.99 -17.83
N ALA A 25 20.35 -10.26 -18.23
CA ALA A 25 19.12 -11.03 -18.03
C ALA A 25 18.77 -11.31 -16.56
N ASP A 26 19.75 -11.21 -15.66
CA ASP A 26 19.64 -11.34 -14.22
C ASP A 26 19.35 -10.01 -13.51
N ASN A 27 19.27 -8.89 -14.24
CA ASN A 27 18.88 -7.62 -13.68
C ASN A 27 17.51 -7.68 -12.99
N ARG A 28 17.41 -7.06 -11.82
CA ARG A 28 16.20 -7.05 -10.97
C ARG A 28 14.91 -6.65 -11.71
N TRP A 29 14.98 -5.72 -12.66
CA TRP A 29 13.81 -5.23 -13.40
C TRP A 29 13.38 -6.20 -14.49
N ILE A 30 14.33 -6.87 -15.15
CA ILE A 30 14.04 -7.92 -16.14
C ILE A 30 13.46 -9.15 -15.45
N LEU A 31 14.03 -9.54 -14.31
CA LEU A 31 13.47 -10.62 -13.51
C LEU A 31 12.05 -10.30 -13.06
N LEU A 32 11.82 -9.09 -12.55
CA LEU A 32 10.48 -8.65 -12.15
C LEU A 32 9.51 -8.64 -13.34
N SER A 33 9.92 -8.18 -14.53
CA SER A 33 9.05 -8.15 -15.70
C SER A 33 8.63 -9.54 -16.18
N ARG A 34 9.44 -10.58 -15.96
CA ARG A 34 9.09 -11.97 -16.33
C ARG A 34 8.06 -12.61 -15.40
N ILE A 35 7.92 -12.07 -14.20
CA ILE A 35 7.15 -12.65 -13.11
C ILE A 35 5.75 -12.06 -13.01
N ILE A 36 5.64 -10.76 -13.31
CA ILE A 36 4.39 -10.03 -13.26
C ILE A 36 3.43 -10.62 -14.31
N PRO A 37 2.17 -10.94 -13.94
CA PRO A 37 1.15 -11.40 -14.87
C PRO A 37 0.59 -10.21 -15.69
N TRP A 38 1.40 -9.66 -16.61
CA TRP A 38 1.08 -8.43 -17.34
C TRP A 38 -0.24 -8.46 -18.09
N GLU A 39 -0.60 -9.58 -18.72
CA GLU A 39 -1.87 -9.73 -19.45
C GLU A 39 -3.07 -9.53 -18.51
N ALA A 40 -3.06 -10.21 -17.35
CA ALA A 40 -4.14 -10.11 -16.37
C ALA A 40 -4.24 -8.71 -15.75
N LEU A 41 -3.10 -8.08 -15.44
CA LEU A 41 -3.09 -6.72 -14.89
C LEU A 41 -3.54 -5.70 -15.96
N SER A 42 -3.09 -5.83 -17.21
CA SER A 42 -3.46 -4.91 -18.29
C SER A 42 -4.95 -5.01 -18.60
N ALA A 43 -5.49 -6.23 -18.71
CA ALA A 43 -6.91 -6.45 -18.91
C ALA A 43 -7.76 -5.83 -17.77
N ALA A 44 -7.34 -6.00 -16.51
CA ALA A 44 -8.04 -5.39 -15.37
C ALA A 44 -7.98 -3.86 -15.38
N TYR A 45 -6.87 -3.26 -15.82
CA TYR A 45 -6.76 -1.81 -15.99
C TYR A 45 -7.63 -1.29 -17.14
N GLU A 46 -7.62 -1.98 -18.28
CA GLU A 46 -8.36 -1.59 -19.48
C GLU A 46 -9.88 -1.57 -19.27
N MET A 47 -10.41 -2.38 -18.36
CA MET A 47 -11.82 -2.34 -17.96
C MET A 47 -12.26 -1.01 -17.32
N SER A 48 -11.31 -0.20 -16.82
CA SER A 48 -11.59 1.13 -16.32
C SER A 48 -11.67 2.20 -17.42
N LEU A 49 -11.35 1.83 -18.66
CA LEU A 49 -11.30 2.72 -19.81
C LEU A 49 -12.59 2.63 -20.65
N SER A 50 -12.93 3.72 -21.33
CA SER A 50 -14.04 3.71 -22.29
C SER A 50 -13.60 3.07 -23.61
N ALA A 51 -14.41 2.15 -24.13
CA ALA A 51 -14.18 1.54 -25.43
C ALA A 51 -14.49 2.48 -26.62
N HIS A 52 -15.34 3.49 -26.42
CA HIS A 52 -15.94 4.24 -27.53
C HIS A 52 -15.67 5.75 -27.52
N THR A 53 -15.10 6.28 -26.43
CA THR A 53 -14.96 7.75 -26.26
C THR A 53 -13.58 8.14 -25.75
N GLY A 54 -12.98 9.14 -26.41
CA GLY A 54 -11.75 9.80 -25.95
C GLY A 54 -10.52 9.46 -26.78
N ARG A 55 -9.37 10.00 -26.37
CA ARG A 55 -8.07 9.72 -26.97
C ARG A 55 -7.65 8.28 -26.66
N PRO A 56 -7.02 7.54 -27.60
CA PRO A 56 -6.46 6.22 -27.34
C PRO A 56 -5.61 6.20 -26.07
N ALA A 57 -5.87 5.22 -25.21
CA ALA A 57 -5.13 5.05 -23.97
C ALA A 57 -3.69 4.60 -24.26
N LYS A 58 -2.81 4.87 -23.28
CA LYS A 58 -1.47 4.29 -23.27
C LYS A 58 -1.57 2.80 -22.94
N ASP A 59 -0.60 2.04 -23.43
CA ASP A 59 -0.46 0.60 -23.18
C ASP A 59 -0.55 0.27 -21.68
N GLY A 60 -1.29 -0.79 -21.34
CA GLY A 60 -1.54 -1.19 -19.95
C GLY A 60 -0.25 -1.51 -19.18
N ARG A 61 0.69 -2.23 -19.81
CA ARG A 61 2.00 -2.54 -19.22
C ARG A 61 2.82 -1.28 -19.00
N LEU A 62 2.76 -0.31 -19.90
CA LEU A 62 3.42 0.99 -19.71
C LEU A 62 2.90 1.71 -18.46
N VAL A 63 1.58 1.83 -18.34
CA VAL A 63 0.93 2.55 -17.24
C VAL A 63 1.17 1.85 -15.90
N ILE A 64 0.92 0.54 -15.83
CA ILE A 64 1.08 -0.25 -14.61
C ILE A 64 2.57 -0.32 -14.22
N GLY A 65 3.46 -0.50 -15.20
CA GLY A 65 4.90 -0.48 -15.00
C GLY A 65 5.38 0.85 -14.42
N ALA A 66 4.90 1.98 -14.92
CA ALA A 66 5.23 3.29 -14.38
C ALA A 66 4.75 3.46 -12.92
N VAL A 67 3.55 2.99 -12.58
CA VAL A 67 3.05 2.97 -11.19
C VAL A 67 3.92 2.11 -10.28
N ILE A 68 4.32 0.91 -10.75
CA ILE A 68 5.21 0.03 -9.99
C ILE A 68 6.57 0.71 -9.76
N ILE A 69 7.18 1.31 -10.79
CA ILE A 69 8.46 2.02 -10.67
C ILE A 69 8.34 3.15 -9.65
N LYS A 70 7.33 4.00 -9.80
CA LYS A 70 7.06 5.14 -8.92
C LYS A 70 7.06 4.72 -7.45
N HIS A 71 6.26 3.72 -7.10
CA HIS A 71 6.08 3.31 -5.70
C HIS A 71 7.23 2.44 -5.20
N LYS A 72 7.86 1.64 -6.06
CA LYS A 72 9.02 0.83 -5.69
C LYS A 72 10.27 1.65 -5.41
N LEU A 73 10.42 2.80 -6.07
CA LEU A 73 11.56 3.71 -5.92
C LEU A 73 11.23 4.99 -5.12
N CYS A 74 9.99 5.14 -4.65
CA CYS A 74 9.51 6.31 -3.89
C CYS A 74 9.69 7.65 -4.62
N LEU A 75 9.38 7.70 -5.91
CA LEU A 75 9.62 8.85 -6.79
C LEU A 75 8.40 9.78 -6.92
N SER A 76 8.66 11.04 -7.31
CA SER A 76 7.59 11.95 -7.75
C SER A 76 7.01 11.52 -9.10
N ASP A 77 5.89 12.11 -9.51
CA ASP A 77 5.27 11.82 -10.81
C ASP A 77 6.24 12.23 -11.94
N GLU A 78 6.91 13.38 -11.81
CA GLU A 78 7.89 13.90 -12.77
C GLU A 78 9.16 13.04 -12.82
N GLU A 79 9.75 12.76 -11.65
CA GLU A 79 10.99 11.97 -11.56
C GLU A 79 10.80 10.56 -12.09
N THR A 80 9.60 9.96 -11.93
CA THR A 80 9.32 8.64 -12.50
C THR A 80 9.43 8.64 -14.03
N ILE A 81 8.96 9.70 -14.69
CA ILE A 81 9.03 9.82 -16.15
C ILE A 81 10.46 10.04 -16.62
N GLU A 82 11.22 10.88 -15.93
CA GLU A 82 12.64 11.09 -16.25
C GLU A 82 13.46 9.81 -16.03
N GLN A 83 13.23 9.08 -14.94
CA GLN A 83 13.88 7.77 -14.73
C GLN A 83 13.53 6.76 -15.83
N ILE A 84 12.27 6.71 -16.28
CA ILE A 84 11.89 5.85 -17.41
C ILE A 84 12.61 6.34 -18.69
N ARG A 85 12.67 7.64 -18.94
CA ARG A 85 13.34 8.20 -20.12
C ARG A 85 14.84 7.90 -20.16
N GLU A 86 15.50 7.94 -19.01
CA GLU A 86 16.95 7.83 -18.92
C GLU A 86 17.47 6.40 -18.75
N ASN A 87 16.63 5.48 -18.25
CA ASN A 87 17.09 4.15 -17.86
C ASN A 87 16.58 3.02 -18.80
N PRO A 88 17.47 2.37 -19.58
CA PRO A 88 17.10 1.27 -20.46
C PRO A 88 16.38 0.09 -19.78
N TYR A 89 16.76 -0.26 -18.55
CA TYR A 89 16.10 -1.33 -17.80
C TYR A 89 14.66 -0.99 -17.44
N LEU A 90 14.39 0.28 -17.15
CA LEU A 90 13.03 0.74 -16.83
C LEU A 90 12.17 0.80 -18.08
N GLN A 91 12.73 1.21 -19.22
CA GLN A 91 12.03 1.18 -20.51
C GLN A 91 11.64 -0.24 -20.92
N TYR A 92 12.56 -1.20 -20.80
CA TYR A 92 12.27 -2.61 -21.02
C TYR A 92 11.18 -3.11 -20.05
N PHE A 93 11.28 -2.75 -18.77
CA PHE A 93 10.31 -3.13 -17.76
C PHE A 93 8.89 -2.69 -18.14
N VAL A 94 8.73 -1.45 -18.57
CA VAL A 94 7.44 -0.87 -18.99
C VAL A 94 6.97 -1.32 -20.39
N GLY A 95 7.75 -2.16 -21.08
CA GLY A 95 7.31 -2.82 -22.32
C GLY A 95 7.80 -2.19 -23.63
N PHE A 96 8.74 -1.24 -23.58
CA PHE A 96 9.35 -0.71 -24.79
C PHE A 96 10.26 -1.75 -25.46
N LYS A 97 10.19 -1.79 -26.81
CA LYS A 97 11.00 -2.68 -27.64
C LYS A 97 12.33 -2.05 -28.07
N VAL A 98 12.38 -0.72 -28.11
CA VAL A 98 13.55 0.08 -28.49
C VAL A 98 13.71 1.23 -27.49
N PHE A 99 14.94 1.71 -27.30
CA PHE A 99 15.20 2.84 -26.42
C PHE A 99 14.58 4.13 -26.98
N HIS A 100 13.68 4.73 -26.23
CA HIS A 100 13.02 5.99 -26.55
C HIS A 100 13.65 7.13 -25.74
N LYS A 101 14.11 8.18 -26.44
CA LYS A 101 14.66 9.40 -25.83
C LYS A 101 13.58 10.36 -25.33
N GLU A 102 12.34 10.19 -25.78
CA GLU A 102 11.20 11.03 -25.42
C GLU A 102 10.52 10.57 -24.13
N GLN A 103 9.77 11.47 -23.49
CA GLN A 103 8.96 11.11 -22.32
C GLN A 103 7.87 10.11 -22.71
N ALA A 104 7.73 9.03 -21.92
CA ALA A 104 6.69 8.02 -22.14
C ALA A 104 5.27 8.63 -22.17
N PHE A 105 5.01 9.56 -21.24
CA PHE A 105 3.81 10.40 -21.19
C PHE A 105 4.02 11.59 -20.22
N ALA A 106 3.14 12.59 -20.31
CA ALA A 106 3.18 13.77 -19.43
C ALA A 106 2.96 13.39 -17.95
N PRO A 107 3.76 13.88 -16.99
CA PRO A 107 3.63 13.53 -15.57
C PRO A 107 2.23 13.73 -14.98
N SER A 108 1.48 14.72 -15.47
CA SER A 108 0.10 15.00 -15.06
C SER A 108 -0.86 13.81 -15.29
N LEU A 109 -0.53 12.89 -16.22
CA LEU A 109 -1.33 11.69 -16.47
C LEU A 109 -1.39 10.76 -15.26
N PHE A 110 -0.42 10.80 -14.34
CA PHE A 110 -0.46 10.00 -13.10
C PHE A 110 -1.68 10.31 -12.23
N VAL A 111 -2.21 11.54 -12.28
CA VAL A 111 -3.42 11.92 -11.55
C VAL A 111 -4.62 11.16 -12.11
N GLU A 112 -4.75 11.11 -13.44
CA GLU A 112 -5.82 10.38 -14.12
C GLU A 112 -5.65 8.87 -13.99
N ILE A 113 -4.42 8.35 -14.04
CA ILE A 113 -4.14 6.92 -13.81
C ILE A 113 -4.63 6.51 -12.41
N ARG A 114 -4.29 7.28 -11.37
CA ARG A 114 -4.75 7.02 -10.00
C ARG A 114 -6.27 7.09 -9.87
N ARG A 115 -6.92 8.00 -10.60
CA ARG A 115 -8.38 8.12 -10.61
C ARG A 115 -9.07 6.93 -11.29
N ARG A 116 -8.44 6.35 -12.33
CA ARG A 116 -8.93 5.19 -13.07
C ARG A 116 -8.69 3.87 -12.33
N MET A 117 -7.59 3.75 -11.61
CA MET A 117 -7.25 2.59 -10.78
C MET A 117 -8.09 2.55 -9.51
N ARG A 118 -9.36 2.17 -9.66
CA ARG A 118 -10.32 2.01 -8.57
C ARG A 118 -10.07 0.74 -7.74
N PRO A 119 -10.73 0.58 -6.57
CA PRO A 119 -10.55 -0.60 -5.72
C PRO A 119 -10.78 -1.92 -6.46
N GLU A 120 -11.71 -1.97 -7.42
CA GLU A 120 -12.03 -3.17 -8.20
C GLU A 120 -10.88 -3.60 -9.11
N VAL A 121 -10.11 -2.64 -9.65
CA VAL A 121 -8.91 -2.91 -10.46
C VAL A 121 -7.83 -3.54 -9.57
N PHE A 122 -7.60 -2.96 -8.38
CA PHE A 122 -6.62 -3.50 -7.44
C PHE A 122 -7.01 -4.86 -6.87
N ALA A 123 -8.30 -5.13 -6.63
CA ALA A 123 -8.76 -6.45 -6.22
C ALA A 123 -8.36 -7.52 -7.25
N ARG A 124 -8.55 -7.25 -8.54
CA ARG A 124 -8.12 -8.15 -9.63
C ARG A 124 -6.60 -8.29 -9.72
N PHE A 125 -5.86 -7.22 -9.46
CA PHE A 125 -4.40 -7.27 -9.40
C PHE A 125 -3.94 -8.19 -8.27
N GLU A 126 -4.55 -8.05 -7.10
CA GLU A 126 -4.29 -8.90 -5.93
C GLU A 126 -4.60 -10.37 -6.25
N ASP A 127 -5.77 -10.67 -6.82
CA ASP A 127 -6.17 -12.03 -7.22
C ASP A 127 -5.18 -12.63 -8.23
N SER A 128 -4.74 -11.85 -9.22
CA SER A 128 -3.77 -12.30 -10.22
C SER A 128 -2.40 -12.61 -9.59
N ILE A 129 -1.95 -11.79 -8.64
CA ILE A 129 -0.69 -12.02 -7.92
C ILE A 129 -0.78 -13.26 -7.03
N ILE A 130 -1.91 -13.46 -6.33
CA ILE A 130 -2.14 -14.63 -5.48
C ILE A 130 -2.21 -15.91 -6.32
N ALA A 131 -2.93 -15.89 -7.44
CA ALA A 131 -3.02 -17.02 -8.36
C ALA A 131 -1.63 -17.42 -8.87
N GLN A 132 -0.84 -16.43 -9.31
CA GLN A 132 0.54 -16.65 -9.77
C GLN A 132 1.44 -17.22 -8.67
N LEU A 133 1.34 -16.71 -7.44
CA LEU A 133 2.09 -17.22 -6.29
C LEU A 133 1.73 -18.68 -5.99
N SER A 134 0.43 -19.02 -6.02
CA SER A 134 -0.03 -20.39 -5.80
C SER A 134 0.47 -21.36 -6.88
N ALA A 135 0.59 -20.90 -8.13
CA ALA A 135 1.11 -21.71 -9.24
C ALA A 135 2.58 -22.08 -9.04
N TYR A 136 3.40 -21.17 -8.50
CA TYR A 136 4.81 -21.42 -8.23
C TYR A 136 5.09 -22.27 -6.99
N GLN A 137 4.14 -22.36 -6.06
CA GLN A 137 4.27 -23.19 -4.86
C GLN A 137 3.77 -24.62 -5.06
N LYS A 138 2.94 -24.88 -6.07
CA LYS A 138 2.54 -26.25 -6.42
C LYS A 138 3.77 -26.99 -6.97
N PRO A 139 4.15 -28.16 -6.42
CA PRO A 139 5.20 -28.96 -7.03
C PRO A 139 4.76 -29.38 -8.43
N ALA A 140 5.65 -29.24 -9.42
CA ALA A 140 5.45 -29.82 -10.75
C ALA A 140 5.24 -31.33 -10.57
N THR A 141 3.99 -31.78 -10.71
CA THR A 141 3.67 -33.20 -10.65
C THR A 141 4.14 -33.80 -11.97
N SER A 142 5.13 -34.69 -11.90
CA SER A 142 5.53 -35.51 -13.05
C SER A 142 4.30 -36.27 -13.57
N PRO A 143 4.12 -36.46 -14.88
CA PRO A 143 2.98 -37.21 -15.43
C PRO A 143 2.88 -38.65 -14.92
N ASP A 144 3.96 -39.19 -14.36
CA ASP A 144 4.14 -40.59 -13.99
C ASP A 144 3.58 -40.98 -12.60
N ASP A 145 3.25 -40.00 -11.75
CA ASP A 145 2.73 -40.26 -10.39
C ASP A 145 1.20 -40.42 -10.34
N ARG A 146 0.53 -40.51 -11.49
CA ARG A 146 -0.94 -40.59 -11.59
C ARG A 146 -1.55 -41.96 -11.22
N GLN A 147 -0.75 -42.94 -10.80
CA GLN A 147 -1.27 -44.30 -10.53
C GLN A 147 -1.22 -44.77 -9.07
N THR A 148 -0.80 -43.94 -8.10
CA THR A 148 -0.85 -44.36 -6.68
C THR A 148 -1.29 -43.25 -5.72
N THR A 149 -2.48 -42.69 -5.92
CA THR A 149 -3.21 -42.00 -4.84
C THR A 149 -4.49 -42.77 -4.51
N PRO A 150 -4.65 -43.29 -3.27
CA PRO A 150 -5.90 -43.93 -2.85
C PRO A 150 -7.08 -42.93 -2.90
N PRO A 151 -8.31 -43.36 -3.20
CA PRO A 151 -9.43 -42.47 -3.55
C PRO A 151 -10.12 -41.77 -2.36
N ASP A 152 -9.42 -41.52 -1.23
CA ASP A 152 -10.09 -41.23 0.04
C ASP A 152 -9.47 -40.09 0.86
N GLN A 153 -9.11 -38.97 0.20
CA GLN A 153 -8.86 -37.72 0.92
C GLN A 153 -10.06 -36.78 0.74
N LYS A 154 -10.89 -36.68 1.79
CA LYS A 154 -11.91 -35.63 1.89
C LYS A 154 -11.26 -34.27 1.61
N PRO A 155 -11.89 -33.38 0.82
CA PRO A 155 -11.34 -32.06 0.57
C PRO A 155 -11.13 -31.35 1.91
N THR A 156 -9.88 -30.96 2.19
CA THR A 156 -9.57 -30.21 3.40
C THR A 156 -10.27 -28.85 3.33
N THR A 157 -11.26 -28.64 4.21
CA THR A 157 -12.09 -27.42 4.20
C THR A 157 -11.33 -26.18 4.70
N HIS A 158 -10.25 -26.39 5.46
CA HIS A 158 -9.47 -25.34 6.12
C HIS A 158 -7.98 -25.52 5.86
N ARG A 159 -7.28 -24.42 5.53
CA ARG A 159 -5.84 -24.42 5.32
C ARG A 159 -5.22 -23.05 5.59
N GLY A 160 -4.00 -23.07 6.13
CA GLY A 160 -3.18 -21.88 6.30
C GLY A 160 -3.66 -20.97 7.43
N LYS A 161 -3.05 -19.79 7.50
CA LYS A 161 -3.26 -18.81 8.55
C LYS A 161 -3.66 -17.46 7.96
N LEU A 162 -4.55 -16.78 8.67
CA LEU A 162 -4.99 -15.43 8.38
C LEU A 162 -4.62 -14.53 9.56
N ILE A 163 -3.77 -13.53 9.32
CA ILE A 163 -3.46 -12.50 10.30
C ILE A 163 -4.23 -11.25 9.90
N VAL A 164 -4.98 -10.66 10.83
CA VAL A 164 -5.71 -9.41 10.57
C VAL A 164 -5.26 -8.34 11.55
N ASP A 165 -5.06 -7.14 11.04
CA ASP A 165 -4.73 -5.99 11.84
C ASP A 165 -5.17 -4.70 11.14
N ALA A 166 -5.29 -3.64 11.92
CA ALA A 166 -5.61 -2.32 11.37
C ALA A 166 -4.52 -1.30 11.65
N THR A 167 -4.33 -0.42 10.68
CA THR A 167 -3.35 0.65 10.75
C THR A 167 -3.93 1.94 10.20
N VAL A 168 -3.35 3.07 10.59
CA VAL A 168 -3.65 4.36 9.97
C VAL A 168 -2.50 4.72 9.04
N VAL A 169 -2.89 5.19 7.86
CA VAL A 169 -2.02 5.70 6.80
C VAL A 169 -2.20 7.20 6.73
N GLU A 170 -1.12 7.91 7.01
CA GLU A 170 -1.17 9.35 7.18
C GLU A 170 -1.14 10.09 5.85
N GLN A 171 -2.03 11.07 5.73
CA GLN A 171 -2.07 11.97 4.59
C GLN A 171 -1.01 13.07 4.76
N ALA A 172 -0.40 13.51 3.67
CA ALA A 172 0.48 14.67 3.63
C ALA A 172 -0.31 15.98 3.81
N ILE A 173 -0.75 16.22 5.04
CA ILE A 173 -1.35 17.46 5.51
C ILE A 173 -0.44 18.15 6.52
N ARG A 174 -0.54 19.47 6.58
CA ARG A 174 0.03 20.23 7.70
C ARG A 174 -0.68 19.79 8.99
N TYR A 175 0.08 19.65 10.07
CA TYR A 175 -0.49 19.34 11.38
C TYR A 175 -1.62 20.33 11.72
N PRO A 176 -2.86 19.86 11.92
CA PRO A 176 -4.01 20.74 12.00
C PRO A 176 -4.14 21.33 13.40
N THR A 177 -4.09 22.66 13.48
CA THR A 177 -4.47 23.40 14.69
C THR A 177 -5.67 24.28 14.39
N ASP A 178 -6.61 24.40 15.33
CA ASP A 178 -7.83 25.19 15.12
C ASP A 178 -7.51 26.63 14.70
N VAL A 179 -6.48 27.22 15.31
CA VAL A 179 -6.04 28.59 14.97
C VAL A 179 -5.44 28.66 13.56
N SER A 180 -4.62 27.69 13.14
CA SER A 180 -4.06 27.70 11.77
C SER A 180 -5.15 27.48 10.73
N LEU A 181 -6.08 26.58 11.00
CA LEU A 181 -7.17 26.22 10.09
C LEU A 181 -8.15 27.39 9.92
N LEU A 182 -8.52 28.07 11.00
CA LEU A 182 -9.34 29.28 10.94
C LEU A 182 -8.62 30.46 10.26
N ASN A 183 -7.30 30.59 10.44
CA ASN A 183 -6.53 31.60 9.71
C ASN A 183 -6.50 31.33 8.20
N GLU A 184 -6.31 30.08 7.79
CA GLU A 184 -6.35 29.67 6.39
C GLU A 184 -7.74 29.93 5.78
N ALA A 185 -8.82 29.58 6.51
CA ALA A 185 -10.18 29.87 6.12
C ALA A 185 -10.44 31.38 5.96
N ARG A 186 -9.91 32.20 6.87
CA ARG A 186 -9.95 33.66 6.76
C ARG A 186 -9.24 34.14 5.50
N GLU A 187 -8.01 33.69 5.23
CA GLU A 187 -7.25 34.08 4.02
C GLU A 187 -7.99 33.69 2.74
N ILE A 188 -8.62 32.51 2.71
CA ILE A 188 -9.48 32.06 1.59
C ILE A 188 -10.70 32.97 1.45
N SER A 189 -11.40 33.29 2.54
CA SER A 189 -12.57 34.18 2.49
C SER A 189 -12.19 35.60 2.00
N GLU A 190 -11.00 36.10 2.34
CA GLU A 190 -10.48 37.37 1.83
C GLU A 190 -10.26 37.31 0.31
N ALA A 191 -9.74 36.19 -0.21
CA ALA A 191 -9.55 35.98 -1.65
C ALA A 191 -10.87 35.85 -2.42
N ILE A 192 -11.88 35.20 -1.83
CA ILE A 192 -13.23 35.13 -2.40
C ILE A 192 -13.84 36.53 -2.49
N ILE A 193 -13.74 37.33 -1.42
CA ILE A 193 -14.17 38.74 -1.43
C ILE A 193 -13.42 39.52 -2.53
N ASP A 194 -12.12 39.29 -2.70
CA ASP A 194 -11.32 39.94 -3.73
C ASP A 194 -11.78 39.56 -5.16
N THR A 195 -12.34 38.36 -5.33
CA THR A 195 -12.88 37.85 -6.60
C THR A 195 -14.27 38.41 -6.89
N LEU A 196 -15.13 38.51 -5.88
CA LEU A 196 -16.51 39.02 -6.02
C LEU A 196 -16.57 40.55 -6.11
N HIS A 197 -15.64 41.25 -5.48
CA HIS A 197 -15.70 42.70 -5.36
C HIS A 197 -15.79 43.46 -6.70
N PRO A 198 -15.01 43.13 -7.75
CA PRO A 198 -15.10 43.80 -9.05
C PRO A 198 -16.49 43.72 -9.69
N LEU A 199 -17.28 42.69 -9.36
CA LEU A 199 -18.63 42.51 -9.91
C LEU A 199 -19.64 43.53 -9.36
N ARG A 200 -19.27 44.27 -8.31
CA ARG A 200 -20.10 45.33 -7.69
C ARG A 200 -19.84 46.72 -8.28
N GLY A 201 -19.05 46.82 -9.35
CA GLY A 201 -18.70 48.09 -9.99
C GLY A 201 -17.91 49.01 -9.06
N SER A 202 -18.32 50.28 -8.97
CA SER A 202 -17.57 51.36 -8.30
C SER A 202 -17.75 51.43 -6.78
N GLU A 203 -18.42 50.44 -6.18
CA GLU A 203 -18.59 50.42 -4.73
C GLU A 203 -17.26 50.33 -3.97
N LYS A 204 -17.22 50.88 -2.75
CA LYS A 204 -16.05 50.76 -1.89
C LYS A 204 -15.91 49.33 -1.36
N LYS A 205 -14.70 48.76 -1.46
CA LYS A 205 -14.38 47.44 -0.93
C LYS A 205 -14.68 47.31 0.56
N VAL A 206 -15.32 46.20 0.94
CA VAL A 206 -15.61 45.87 2.34
C VAL A 206 -14.34 45.69 3.18
N ARG A 207 -14.42 46.06 4.45
CA ARG A 207 -13.27 46.01 5.38
C ARG A 207 -13.09 44.62 5.98
N THR A 208 -12.01 43.93 5.59
CA THR A 208 -11.68 42.56 6.05
C THR A 208 -10.73 42.50 7.25
N TYR A 209 -10.09 43.62 7.65
CA TYR A 209 -9.07 43.66 8.72
C TYR A 209 -7.87 42.70 8.49
N ARG A 210 -7.59 42.32 7.23
CA ARG A 210 -6.59 41.30 6.87
C ARG A 210 -5.21 41.49 7.49
N ARG A 211 -4.73 42.73 7.58
CA ARG A 211 -3.45 43.09 8.22
C ARG A 211 -3.46 42.85 9.73
N THR A 212 -4.52 43.30 10.40
CA THR A 212 -4.70 43.13 11.85
C THR A 212 -4.82 41.65 12.21
N ALA A 213 -5.69 40.92 11.50
CA ALA A 213 -5.91 39.50 11.74
C ALA A 213 -4.64 38.65 11.53
N ARG A 214 -3.86 38.98 10.49
CA ARG A 214 -2.56 38.32 10.24
C ARG A 214 -1.56 38.59 11.37
N ARG A 215 -1.46 39.83 11.84
CA ARG A 215 -0.59 40.19 12.97
C ARG A 215 -0.97 39.45 14.24
N ASP A 216 -2.26 39.40 14.57
CA ASP A 216 -2.77 38.69 15.76
C ASP A 216 -2.47 37.19 15.70
N TYR A 217 -2.63 36.57 14.52
CA TYR A 217 -2.25 35.17 14.28
C TYR A 217 -0.76 34.93 14.49
N LEU A 218 0.11 35.76 13.89
CA LEU A 218 1.56 35.63 13.98
C LEU A 218 2.05 35.79 15.42
N ALA A 219 1.44 36.69 16.21
CA ALA A 219 1.78 36.88 17.61
C ALA A 219 1.55 35.61 18.47
N LEU A 220 0.57 34.78 18.11
CA LEU A 220 0.33 33.50 18.78
C LEU A 220 1.28 32.41 18.29
N VAL A 221 1.41 32.23 16.97
CA VAL A 221 2.17 31.11 16.38
C VAL A 221 3.68 31.19 16.64
N LYS A 222 4.21 32.40 16.84
CA LYS A 222 5.61 32.59 17.26
C LYS A 222 5.90 32.10 18.69
N GLN A 223 4.87 31.82 19.51
CA GLN A 223 5.05 31.30 20.87
C GLN A 223 5.21 29.78 20.84
N ARG A 224 6.25 29.26 21.51
CA ARG A 224 6.54 27.82 21.57
C ARG A 224 5.41 26.98 22.21
N ARG A 225 4.81 27.48 23.30
CA ARG A 225 3.75 26.81 24.06
C ARG A 225 2.69 27.81 24.53
N PRO A 226 1.79 28.28 23.64
CA PRO A 226 0.77 29.24 24.03
C PRO A 226 -0.22 28.58 25.00
N GLY A 227 -0.47 29.22 26.15
CA GLY A 227 -1.41 28.74 27.16
C GLY A 227 -2.86 28.66 26.66
N ALA A 228 -3.70 27.83 27.29
CA ALA A 228 -5.06 27.55 26.86
C ALA A 228 -5.93 28.81 26.69
N LYS A 229 -5.83 29.77 27.62
CA LYS A 229 -6.53 31.07 27.56
C LYS A 229 -6.15 31.87 26.31
N LYS A 230 -4.86 31.94 25.98
CA LYS A 230 -4.36 32.64 24.77
C LYS A 230 -4.85 31.96 23.49
N ARG A 231 -4.80 30.62 23.44
CA ARG A 231 -5.33 29.86 22.30
C ARG A 231 -6.83 30.11 22.10
N ARG A 232 -7.62 30.03 23.18
CA ARG A 232 -9.06 30.30 23.12
C ARG A 232 -9.35 31.73 22.66
N LYS A 233 -8.61 32.74 23.16
CA LYS A 233 -8.73 34.13 22.68
C LYS A 233 -8.47 34.24 21.18
N ALA A 234 -7.41 33.61 20.68
CA ALA A 234 -7.05 33.65 19.27
C ALA A 234 -8.09 32.94 18.38
N ILE A 235 -8.60 31.77 18.80
CA ILE A 235 -9.70 31.07 18.11
C ILE A 235 -10.92 32.00 18.00
N GLY A 236 -11.33 32.61 19.12
CA GLY A 236 -12.46 33.53 19.12
C GLY A 236 -12.26 34.78 18.24
N GLN A 237 -11.03 35.31 18.15
CA GLN A 237 -10.70 36.39 17.21
C GLN A 237 -10.84 35.93 15.77
N GLN A 238 -10.26 34.78 15.40
CA GLN A 238 -10.34 34.25 14.03
C GLN A 238 -11.78 33.92 13.63
N LEU A 239 -12.59 33.33 14.52
CA LEU A 239 -14.01 33.08 14.28
C LEU A 239 -14.78 34.37 13.97
N ARG A 240 -14.50 35.48 14.67
CA ARG A 240 -15.14 36.78 14.40
C ARG A 240 -14.72 37.36 13.05
N TYR A 241 -13.44 37.25 12.69
CA TYR A 241 -12.98 37.68 11.36
C TYR A 241 -13.64 36.87 10.26
N LEU A 242 -13.67 35.54 10.40
CA LEU A 242 -14.28 34.64 9.43
C LEU A 242 -15.79 34.86 9.32
N LYS A 243 -16.53 34.96 10.44
CA LYS A 243 -17.97 35.28 10.44
C LYS A 243 -18.28 36.54 9.64
N ARG A 244 -17.49 37.60 9.85
CA ARG A 244 -17.65 38.86 9.13
C ARG A 244 -17.42 38.67 7.62
N ASN A 245 -16.34 37.99 7.25
CA ASN A 245 -16.02 37.77 5.85
C ASN A 245 -17.08 36.90 5.16
N LEU A 246 -17.59 35.85 5.82
CA LEU A 246 -18.68 35.03 5.30
C LEU A 246 -19.95 35.87 5.09
N GLY A 247 -20.34 36.70 6.07
CA GLY A 247 -21.49 37.59 5.90
C GLY A 247 -21.30 38.64 4.79
N HIS A 248 -20.06 39.09 4.54
CA HIS A 248 -19.77 39.91 3.37
C HIS A 248 -19.93 39.12 2.06
N ILE A 249 -19.45 37.88 2.00
CA ILE A 249 -19.60 37.03 0.81
C ILE A 249 -21.08 36.78 0.53
N GLU A 250 -21.85 36.39 1.54
CA GLU A 250 -23.30 36.18 1.44
C GLU A 250 -24.00 37.44 0.90
N ALA A 251 -23.77 38.61 1.49
CA ALA A 251 -24.35 39.87 1.02
C ALA A 251 -23.95 40.23 -0.43
N MET A 252 -22.75 39.85 -0.88
CA MET A 252 -22.32 40.06 -2.27
C MET A 252 -23.01 39.09 -3.23
N LEU A 253 -23.26 37.85 -2.81
CA LEU A 253 -23.96 36.85 -3.60
C LEU A 253 -25.46 37.17 -3.69
N ASP A 254 -26.07 37.68 -2.61
CA ASP A 254 -27.48 38.07 -2.57
C ASP A 254 -27.81 39.22 -3.54
N MET A 255 -26.81 40.05 -3.90
CA MET A 255 -26.95 41.11 -4.90
C MET A 255 -26.95 40.62 -6.35
N LEU A 256 -26.71 39.33 -6.57
CA LEU A 256 -26.69 38.68 -7.88
C LEU A 256 -27.78 37.59 -7.99
N PRO A 257 -29.06 37.93 -7.74
CA PRO A 257 -30.12 36.92 -7.75
C PRO A 257 -30.31 36.34 -9.16
N GLY A 258 -30.47 35.01 -9.23
CA GLY A 258 -30.75 34.31 -10.49
C GLY A 258 -29.55 34.10 -11.41
N GLN A 259 -28.33 34.48 -10.98
CA GLN A 259 -27.09 34.17 -11.70
C GLN A 259 -26.38 32.97 -11.06
N ASP A 260 -25.59 32.26 -11.85
CA ASP A 260 -24.65 31.28 -11.32
C ASP A 260 -23.65 31.96 -10.39
N ILE A 261 -23.28 31.29 -9.30
CA ILE A 261 -22.31 31.83 -8.34
C ILE A 261 -21.00 32.13 -9.08
N PRO A 262 -20.54 33.40 -9.16
CA PRO A 262 -19.44 33.81 -10.01
C PRO A 262 -18.09 33.54 -9.33
N LEU A 263 -17.89 32.29 -8.91
CA LEU A 263 -16.66 31.80 -8.29
C LEU A 263 -16.08 30.65 -9.13
N PRO A 264 -14.76 30.63 -9.36
CA PRO A 264 -14.12 29.46 -9.95
C PRO A 264 -14.43 28.19 -9.15
N PRO A 265 -14.54 27.00 -9.78
CA PRO A 265 -14.94 25.76 -9.09
C PRO A 265 -14.15 25.44 -7.83
N LYS A 266 -12.85 25.78 -7.81
CA LYS A 266 -11.97 25.64 -6.65
C LYS A 266 -12.40 26.54 -5.49
N GLN A 267 -12.66 27.82 -5.75
CA GLN A 267 -13.09 28.78 -4.73
C GLN A 267 -14.49 28.45 -4.23
N LEU A 268 -15.40 28.04 -5.13
CA LEU A 268 -16.74 27.60 -4.76
C LEU A 268 -16.69 26.40 -3.81
N ARG A 269 -15.88 25.38 -4.11
CA ARG A 269 -15.64 24.25 -3.20
C ARG A 269 -15.07 24.72 -1.86
N GLN A 270 -14.09 25.63 -1.88
CA GLN A 270 -13.49 26.15 -0.66
C GLN A 270 -14.51 26.94 0.19
N TYR A 271 -15.37 27.74 -0.43
CA TYR A 271 -16.44 28.51 0.23
C TYR A 271 -17.34 27.60 1.10
N TRP A 272 -17.84 26.51 0.54
CA TRP A 272 -18.64 25.54 1.28
C TRP A 272 -17.88 24.89 2.43
N ILE A 273 -16.62 24.52 2.21
CA ILE A 273 -15.77 23.89 3.24
C ILE A 273 -15.47 24.86 4.38
N ILE A 274 -15.15 26.12 4.09
CA ILE A 274 -14.88 27.11 5.16
C ILE A 274 -16.13 27.47 5.95
N GLY A 275 -17.32 27.42 5.31
CA GLY A 275 -18.61 27.56 5.98
C GLY A 275 -18.85 26.44 6.98
N LEU A 276 -18.72 25.18 6.55
CA LEU A 276 -18.84 24.02 7.44
C LEU A 276 -17.80 24.06 8.57
N LEU A 277 -16.54 24.38 8.25
CA LEU A 277 -15.47 24.55 9.23
C LEU A 277 -15.82 25.62 10.28
N TYR A 278 -16.38 26.76 9.85
CA TYR A 278 -16.81 27.82 10.76
C TYR A 278 -17.87 27.30 11.73
N LEU A 279 -18.89 26.59 11.24
CA LEU A 279 -19.94 26.01 12.07
C LEU A 279 -19.37 25.03 13.11
N GLN A 280 -18.54 24.08 12.68
CA GLN A 280 -17.89 23.10 13.56
C GLN A 280 -17.06 23.80 14.66
N GLN A 281 -16.19 24.74 14.26
CA GLN A 281 -15.32 25.46 15.19
C GLN A 281 -16.09 26.38 16.13
N LYS A 282 -17.18 26.99 15.67
CA LYS A 282 -18.06 27.82 16.49
C LYS A 282 -18.78 26.99 17.55
N GLN A 283 -19.35 25.85 17.15
CA GLN A 283 -20.00 24.92 18.06
C GLN A 283 -19.02 24.47 19.16
N MET A 284 -17.84 23.95 18.78
CA MET A 284 -16.79 23.52 19.72
C MET A 284 -16.35 24.67 20.64
N PHE A 285 -16.25 25.90 20.12
CA PHE A 285 -15.89 27.07 20.90
C PHE A 285 -16.94 27.38 21.98
N ASP A 286 -18.22 27.40 21.61
CA ASP A 286 -19.34 27.75 22.49
C ASP A 286 -19.58 26.69 23.56
N SER A 287 -19.70 25.42 23.14
CA SER A 287 -19.96 24.27 24.02
C SER A 287 -18.75 23.89 24.89
N ARG A 288 -17.56 24.44 24.59
CA ARG A 288 -16.28 24.06 25.20
C ARG A 288 -15.93 22.58 25.03
N THR A 289 -16.42 21.94 23.97
CA THR A 289 -16.11 20.55 23.64
C THR A 289 -14.97 20.43 22.63
N GLN A 290 -14.22 19.33 22.70
CA GLN A 290 -13.22 18.97 21.68
C GLN A 290 -13.74 17.94 20.66
N ARG A 291 -14.90 17.34 20.94
CA ARG A 291 -15.57 16.40 20.03
C ARG A 291 -16.33 17.19 18.96
N CYS A 292 -16.11 16.80 17.72
CA CYS A 292 -16.85 17.21 16.54
C CYS A 292 -16.87 16.00 15.60
N ASP A 293 -18.05 15.53 15.24
CA ASP A 293 -18.20 14.48 14.26
C ASP A 293 -17.92 15.09 12.86
N ASP A 294 -17.39 14.30 11.93
CA ASP A 294 -16.96 14.76 10.59
C ASP A 294 -16.02 15.98 10.57
N ARG A 295 -15.17 16.12 11.59
CA ARG A 295 -14.32 17.30 11.78
C ARG A 295 -13.43 17.57 10.57
N ILE A 296 -13.53 18.79 10.03
CA ILE A 296 -12.59 19.31 9.05
C ILE A 296 -11.25 19.60 9.72
N VAL A 297 -10.20 18.93 9.23
CA VAL A 297 -8.81 19.14 9.67
C VAL A 297 -7.94 19.75 8.57
N SER A 298 -8.38 19.73 7.32
CA SER A 298 -7.69 20.38 6.20
C SER A 298 -8.73 20.91 5.21
N ILE A 299 -8.60 22.19 4.82
CA ILE A 299 -9.50 22.80 3.83
C ILE A 299 -9.23 22.24 2.43
N HIS A 300 -7.97 21.93 2.14
CA HIS A 300 -7.57 21.34 0.86
C HIS A 300 -7.89 19.84 0.75
N GLN A 301 -8.00 19.14 1.88
CA GLN A 301 -8.28 17.70 1.93
C GLN A 301 -9.38 17.41 2.97
N PRO A 302 -10.63 17.81 2.70
CA PRO A 302 -11.72 17.78 3.68
C PRO A 302 -12.21 16.38 4.06
N HIS A 303 -11.80 15.34 3.32
CA HIS A 303 -12.12 13.93 3.61
C HIS A 303 -11.19 13.34 4.69
N VAL A 304 -10.02 13.94 4.95
CA VAL A 304 -9.10 13.45 5.98
C VAL A 304 -9.75 13.62 7.35
N ARG A 305 -9.62 12.61 8.21
CA ARG A 305 -10.16 12.64 9.59
C ARG A 305 -9.07 12.45 10.64
N PRO A 306 -9.30 12.96 11.87
CA PRO A 306 -8.51 12.59 13.03
C PRO A 306 -8.88 11.18 13.52
N ILE A 307 -7.91 10.28 13.64
CA ILE A 307 -8.09 8.93 14.16
C ILE A 307 -7.31 8.79 15.48
N VAL A 308 -8.03 8.58 16.58
CA VAL A 308 -7.45 8.44 17.92
C VAL A 308 -6.96 7.00 18.12
N ARG A 309 -5.64 6.80 18.30
CA ARG A 309 -5.03 5.47 18.52
C ARG A 309 -4.46 5.30 19.93
N GLY A 310 -4.41 6.35 20.75
CA GLY A 310 -3.94 6.26 22.14
C GLY A 310 -2.46 5.92 22.31
N LYS A 311 -1.65 6.00 21.24
CA LYS A 311 -0.19 5.76 21.33
C LYS A 311 0.48 6.90 22.09
N LEU A 312 1.42 6.56 22.98
CA LEU A 312 2.13 7.53 23.83
C LEU A 312 2.78 8.70 23.07
N ASN A 313 3.43 8.42 21.93
CA ASN A 313 4.14 9.43 21.14
C ASN A 313 3.23 10.21 20.18
N LYS A 314 2.07 9.64 19.83
CA LYS A 314 1.14 10.22 18.86
C LYS A 314 -0.29 9.76 19.14
N ALA A 315 -1.02 10.55 19.92
CA ALA A 315 -2.38 10.20 20.32
C ALA A 315 -3.37 10.17 19.14
N VAL A 316 -3.16 11.03 18.14
CA VAL A 316 -4.03 11.20 16.96
C VAL A 316 -3.21 11.15 15.68
N GLU A 317 -3.63 10.31 14.74
CA GLU A 317 -3.11 10.20 13.38
C GLU A 317 -4.13 10.80 12.41
N PHE A 318 -3.70 11.33 11.26
CA PHE A 318 -4.58 12.02 10.30
C PHE A 318 -4.49 11.37 8.92
N GLY A 319 -5.52 10.66 8.51
CA GLY A 319 -5.52 9.97 7.22
C GLY A 319 -6.56 8.87 7.17
N ALA A 320 -6.30 7.84 6.35
CA ALA A 320 -7.20 6.72 6.17
C ALA A 320 -6.88 5.60 7.16
N LYS A 321 -7.92 5.00 7.71
CA LYS A 321 -7.86 3.78 8.51
C LYS A 321 -8.00 2.56 7.58
N LEU A 322 -7.08 1.63 7.69
CA LEU A 322 -7.03 0.41 6.90
C LEU A 322 -7.26 -0.82 7.78
N GLY A 323 -8.10 -1.73 7.32
CA GLY A 323 -8.14 -3.13 7.74
C GLY A 323 -7.36 -3.96 6.73
N VAL A 324 -6.30 -4.63 7.19
CA VAL A 324 -5.40 -5.41 6.34
C VAL A 324 -5.36 -6.85 6.81
N SER A 325 -5.50 -7.76 5.86
CA SER A 325 -5.23 -9.19 6.03
C SER A 325 -3.85 -9.55 5.50
N LEU A 326 -3.17 -10.46 6.19
CA LEU A 326 -1.90 -11.04 5.78
C LEU A 326 -2.05 -12.56 5.80
N ASN A 327 -1.81 -13.19 4.66
CA ASN A 327 -1.87 -14.65 4.57
C ASN A 327 -0.53 -15.30 4.99
N GLY A 328 -0.54 -16.63 5.08
CA GLY A 328 0.65 -17.42 5.44
C GLY A 328 1.85 -17.23 4.50
N ASP A 329 1.60 -16.83 3.25
CA ASP A 329 2.63 -16.60 2.22
C ASP A 329 3.25 -15.19 2.28
N GLY A 330 2.72 -14.30 3.13
CA GLY A 330 3.21 -12.93 3.30
C GLY A 330 2.60 -11.90 2.35
N VAL A 331 1.55 -12.26 1.61
CA VAL A 331 0.74 -11.37 0.77
C VAL A 331 -0.24 -10.60 1.67
N ALA A 332 -0.22 -9.28 1.55
CA ALA A 332 -1.07 -8.38 2.34
C ALA A 332 -2.18 -7.78 1.46
N CYS A 333 -3.43 -7.90 1.87
CA CYS A 333 -4.59 -7.38 1.14
C CYS A 333 -5.24 -6.25 1.94
N VAL A 334 -5.60 -5.17 1.25
CA VAL A 334 -6.36 -4.06 1.87
C VAL A 334 -7.85 -4.35 1.74
N ASP A 335 -8.43 -4.93 2.79
CA ASP A 335 -9.81 -5.41 2.78
C ASP A 335 -10.81 -4.28 3.01
N HIS A 336 -10.49 -3.33 3.89
CA HIS A 336 -11.33 -2.16 4.16
C HIS A 336 -10.45 -0.92 4.27
N LEU A 337 -10.83 0.13 3.55
CA LEU A 337 -10.26 1.46 3.68
C LEU A 337 -11.38 2.43 3.99
N SER A 338 -11.27 3.14 5.11
CA SER A 338 -12.21 4.20 5.47
C SER A 338 -11.47 5.44 5.94
N TRP A 339 -12.01 6.60 5.61
CA TRP A 339 -11.53 7.87 6.15
C TRP A 339 -12.04 8.10 7.56
N ASP A 340 -13.17 7.51 7.93
CA ASP A 340 -13.76 7.65 9.25
C ASP A 340 -13.24 6.60 10.23
N ALA A 341 -13.31 6.92 11.52
CA ALA A 341 -12.96 5.97 12.56
C ALA A 341 -14.06 4.91 12.69
N TYR A 342 -13.70 3.64 12.52
CA TYR A 342 -14.61 2.50 12.70
C TYR A 342 -14.04 1.48 13.69
N HIS A 343 -14.90 0.61 14.22
CA HIS A 343 -14.49 -0.49 15.08
C HIS A 343 -14.08 -1.70 14.23
N GLU A 344 -12.78 -2.02 14.28
CA GLU A 344 -12.13 -2.98 13.37
C GLU A 344 -12.68 -4.41 13.50
N GLY A 345 -13.18 -4.77 14.69
CA GLY A 345 -13.78 -6.07 14.92
C GLY A 345 -14.98 -6.37 14.02
N HIS A 346 -15.70 -5.36 13.49
CA HIS A 346 -16.85 -5.61 12.62
C HIS A 346 -16.48 -6.12 11.23
N ASP A 347 -15.24 -5.90 10.77
CA ASP A 347 -14.80 -6.31 9.44
C ASP A 347 -14.37 -7.78 9.37
N LEU A 348 -14.15 -8.42 10.52
CA LEU A 348 -13.58 -9.77 10.60
C LEU A 348 -14.33 -10.81 9.75
N PRO A 349 -15.68 -10.88 9.76
CA PRO A 349 -16.40 -11.82 8.90
C PRO A 349 -16.13 -11.58 7.41
N ALA A 350 -16.10 -10.32 6.97
CA ALA A 350 -15.83 -9.96 5.58
C ALA A 350 -14.40 -10.35 5.17
N GLN A 351 -13.41 -10.15 6.05
CA GLN A 351 -12.02 -10.55 5.80
C GLN A 351 -11.86 -12.08 5.67
N VAL A 352 -12.58 -12.84 6.50
CA VAL A 352 -12.58 -14.31 6.44
C VAL A 352 -13.22 -14.82 5.15
N GLU A 353 -14.36 -14.27 4.76
CA GLU A 353 -15.01 -14.65 3.49
C GLU A 353 -14.18 -14.20 2.27
N ALA A 354 -13.53 -13.04 2.33
CA ALA A 354 -12.59 -12.61 1.28
C ALA A 354 -11.39 -13.56 1.17
N TYR A 355 -10.83 -14.04 2.28
CA TYR A 355 -9.78 -15.06 2.26
C TYR A 355 -10.27 -16.34 1.57
N ARG A 356 -11.50 -16.79 1.88
CA ARG A 356 -12.09 -17.96 1.21
C ARG A 356 -12.31 -17.73 -0.27
N GLN A 357 -12.76 -16.56 -0.69
CA GLN A 357 -12.95 -16.24 -2.11
C GLN A 357 -11.62 -16.28 -2.87
N ARG A 358 -10.54 -15.74 -2.29
CA ARG A 358 -9.21 -15.71 -2.91
C ARG A 358 -8.52 -17.07 -2.96
N HIS A 359 -8.67 -17.88 -1.92
CA HIS A 359 -7.91 -19.14 -1.76
C HIS A 359 -8.73 -20.41 -2.03
N GLY A 360 -10.06 -20.32 -2.05
CA GLY A 360 -10.97 -21.46 -2.21
C GLY A 360 -11.28 -22.25 -0.93
N TYR A 361 -10.67 -21.89 0.21
CA TYR A 361 -10.84 -22.58 1.50
C TYR A 361 -10.80 -21.58 2.68
N TYR A 362 -11.31 -21.98 3.84
CA TYR A 362 -11.23 -21.15 5.05
C TYR A 362 -9.84 -21.24 5.72
N PRO A 363 -9.40 -20.21 6.47
CA PRO A 363 -8.15 -20.32 7.23
C PRO A 363 -8.33 -21.31 8.38
N GLU A 364 -7.28 -22.05 8.72
CA GLU A 364 -7.28 -22.92 9.91
C GLU A 364 -7.21 -22.08 11.20
N ILE A 365 -6.38 -21.03 11.16
CA ILE A 365 -6.07 -20.18 12.30
C ILE A 365 -6.25 -18.71 11.91
N LEU A 366 -6.96 -17.96 12.75
CA LEU A 366 -7.07 -16.51 12.67
C LEU A 366 -6.33 -15.85 13.84
N LEU A 367 -5.35 -15.01 13.51
CA LEU A 367 -4.51 -14.25 14.44
C LEU A 367 -4.90 -12.77 14.35
N ALA A 368 -5.33 -12.17 15.46
CA ALA A 368 -5.78 -10.78 15.48
C ALA A 368 -5.52 -10.11 16.82
N ASP A 369 -5.63 -8.78 16.85
CA ASP A 369 -5.64 -8.03 18.11
C ASP A 369 -6.84 -8.41 19.00
N PRO A 370 -6.75 -8.23 20.33
CA PRO A 370 -7.83 -8.53 21.25
C PRO A 370 -9.17 -7.84 20.92
N ILE A 371 -9.12 -6.66 20.27
CA ILE A 371 -10.30 -5.87 19.87
C ILE A 371 -11.19 -6.63 18.87
N TYR A 372 -10.63 -7.57 18.10
CA TYR A 372 -11.37 -8.43 17.18
C TYR A 372 -12.09 -9.57 17.89
N GLY A 373 -11.77 -9.85 19.15
CA GLY A 373 -12.28 -10.99 19.91
C GLY A 373 -13.67 -10.79 20.53
N THR A 374 -14.61 -10.14 19.84
CA THR A 374 -16.00 -9.95 20.28
C THR A 374 -16.76 -11.28 20.40
N ARG A 375 -17.90 -11.29 21.11
CA ARG A 375 -18.72 -12.51 21.26
C ARG A 375 -19.24 -13.01 19.91
N ASP A 376 -19.70 -12.09 19.07
CA ASP A 376 -20.26 -12.40 17.76
C ASP A 376 -19.20 -12.96 16.82
N ASN A 377 -17.99 -12.37 16.80
CA ASN A 377 -16.88 -12.88 15.99
C ASN A 377 -16.45 -14.27 16.41
N ARG A 378 -16.40 -14.55 17.73
CA ARG A 378 -16.07 -15.90 18.21
C ARG A 378 -17.13 -16.93 17.85
N LYS A 379 -18.41 -16.55 17.91
CA LYS A 379 -19.51 -17.41 17.50
C LYS A 379 -19.38 -17.73 16.00
N PHE A 380 -19.20 -16.71 15.17
CA PHE A 380 -18.99 -16.85 13.73
C PHE A 380 -17.78 -17.75 13.41
N LEU A 381 -16.62 -17.50 14.02
CA LEU A 381 -15.42 -18.32 13.80
C LEU A 381 -15.61 -19.78 14.23
N LYS A 382 -16.33 -20.01 15.34
CA LYS A 382 -16.65 -21.36 15.81
C LYS A 382 -17.59 -22.09 14.84
N GLU A 383 -18.62 -21.41 14.34
CA GLU A 383 -19.55 -21.95 13.32
C GLU A 383 -18.81 -22.33 12.04
N LYS A 384 -17.81 -21.54 11.66
CA LYS A 384 -16.96 -21.81 10.49
C LYS A 384 -15.82 -22.79 10.77
N GLY A 385 -15.64 -23.28 12.00
CA GLY A 385 -14.56 -24.22 12.34
C GLY A 385 -13.15 -23.61 12.36
N ILE A 386 -13.02 -22.31 12.54
CA ILE A 386 -11.74 -21.57 12.50
C ILE A 386 -11.21 -21.35 13.92
N ARG A 387 -9.93 -21.67 14.17
CA ARG A 387 -9.29 -21.42 15.47
C ARG A 387 -8.96 -19.94 15.63
N PHE A 388 -9.58 -19.27 16.59
CA PHE A 388 -9.22 -17.89 16.96
C PHE A 388 -8.08 -17.88 17.98
N ALA A 389 -6.95 -17.28 17.61
CA ALA A 389 -5.75 -17.15 18.44
C ALA A 389 -5.79 -15.87 19.30
N GLY A 390 -6.77 -15.77 20.19
CA GLY A 390 -6.93 -14.65 21.12
C GLY A 390 -7.37 -15.09 22.51
N LYS A 391 -7.09 -14.27 23.53
CA LYS A 391 -7.41 -14.57 24.94
C LYS A 391 -8.90 -14.97 25.07
N PRO A 392 -9.25 -16.07 25.76
CA PRO A 392 -10.65 -16.44 25.97
C PRO A 392 -11.41 -15.36 26.76
N LEU A 393 -12.70 -15.23 26.47
CA LEU A 393 -13.58 -14.36 27.24
C LEU A 393 -13.94 -15.03 28.57
N GLY A 394 -13.98 -14.23 29.65
CA GLY A 394 -14.35 -14.70 30.98
C GLY A 394 -13.16 -14.97 31.90
N PRO A 395 -13.44 -15.42 33.14
CA PRO A 395 -12.40 -15.76 34.10
C PRO A 395 -11.51 -16.89 33.58
N PRO A 396 -10.21 -16.89 33.93
CA PRO A 396 -9.31 -17.95 33.51
C PRO A 396 -9.85 -19.32 34.00
N PRO A 397 -9.90 -20.34 33.13
CA PRO A 397 -10.37 -21.66 33.53
C PRO A 397 -9.49 -22.25 34.62
N LYS A 398 -10.07 -23.03 35.54
CA LYS A 398 -9.34 -23.81 36.54
C LYS A 398 -8.61 -24.97 35.84
N LEU A 399 -7.44 -24.66 35.29
CA LEU A 399 -6.56 -25.61 34.61
C LEU A 399 -5.53 -26.18 35.59
N THR A 400 -5.09 -27.42 35.37
CA THR A 400 -3.86 -27.97 35.95
C THR A 400 -2.64 -27.14 35.52
N ASP A 401 -1.59 -27.10 36.32
CA ASP A 401 -0.43 -26.24 36.05
C ASP A 401 0.28 -26.57 34.74
N LEU A 402 0.31 -27.86 34.35
CA LEU A 402 0.80 -28.30 33.03
C LEU A 402 -0.04 -27.73 31.87
N ALA A 403 -1.36 -27.69 32.02
CA ALA A 403 -2.25 -27.13 31.00
C ALA A 403 -2.13 -25.60 30.91
N LYS A 404 -1.92 -24.90 32.05
CA LYS A 404 -1.59 -23.47 32.05
C LYS A 404 -0.28 -23.17 31.32
N GLN A 405 0.76 -23.97 31.56
CA GLN A 405 2.04 -23.79 30.87
C GLN A 405 1.92 -24.02 29.35
N ARG A 406 1.13 -25.01 28.92
CA ARG A 406 0.85 -25.26 27.50
C ARG A 406 0.09 -24.11 26.85
N ASP A 407 -0.97 -23.63 27.47
CA ASP A 407 -1.75 -22.47 26.99
C ASP A 407 -0.87 -21.20 26.91
N LEU A 408 -0.01 -20.96 27.92
CA LEU A 408 0.94 -19.83 27.88
C LEU A 408 1.95 -19.96 26.74
N LYS A 409 2.50 -21.15 26.50
CA LYS A 409 3.41 -21.42 25.38
C LYS A 409 2.72 -21.20 24.04
N GLN A 410 1.48 -21.70 23.89
CA GLN A 410 0.69 -21.52 22.67
C GLN A 410 0.37 -20.04 22.43
N ARG A 411 -0.02 -19.28 23.46
CA ARG A 411 -0.27 -17.83 23.33
C ARG A 411 0.99 -17.05 22.95
N ARG A 412 2.15 -17.42 23.51
CA ARG A 412 3.43 -16.82 23.11
C ARG A 412 3.74 -17.12 21.64
N GLN A 413 3.44 -18.33 21.18
CA GLN A 413 3.61 -18.71 19.78
C GLN A 413 2.65 -17.93 18.87
N ASP A 414 1.36 -17.89 19.20
CA ASP A 414 0.35 -17.13 18.47
C ASP A 414 0.73 -15.63 18.38
N TYR A 415 1.23 -15.04 19.48
CA TYR A 415 1.72 -13.65 19.46
C TYR A 415 2.91 -13.45 18.51
N ARG A 416 3.87 -14.39 18.50
CA ARG A 416 5.01 -14.36 17.57
C ARG A 416 4.56 -14.49 16.12
N GLU A 417 3.53 -15.28 15.86
CA GLU A 417 2.99 -15.47 14.52
C GLU A 417 2.20 -14.27 14.00
N ARG A 418 1.81 -13.33 14.86
CA ARG A 418 1.23 -12.05 14.47
C ARG A 418 2.28 -11.01 14.05
N ILE A 419 3.50 -11.07 14.59
CA ILE A 419 4.60 -10.11 14.30
C ILE A 419 4.79 -9.80 12.80
N PRO A 420 4.66 -10.75 11.86
CA PRO A 420 4.81 -10.47 10.43
C PRO A 420 3.94 -9.32 9.90
N ILE A 421 2.73 -9.11 10.42
CA ILE A 421 1.85 -8.01 9.96
C ILE A 421 2.38 -6.64 10.39
N GLU A 422 2.92 -6.53 11.60
CA GLU A 422 3.59 -5.34 12.09
C GLU A 422 4.85 -5.07 11.27
N GLY A 423 5.61 -6.13 10.94
CA GLY A 423 6.75 -6.06 10.03
C GLY A 423 6.36 -5.56 8.63
N LYS A 424 5.21 -6.01 8.10
CA LYS A 424 4.67 -5.56 6.80
C LYS A 424 4.27 -4.09 6.82
N PHE A 425 3.62 -3.63 7.90
CA PHE A 425 3.35 -2.20 8.08
C PHE A 425 4.62 -1.38 8.24
N GLY A 426 5.62 -1.89 8.96
CA GLY A 426 6.94 -1.27 9.08
C GLY A 426 7.63 -1.14 7.71
N GLN A 427 7.57 -2.19 6.89
CA GLN A 427 8.07 -2.18 5.51
C GLN A 427 7.36 -1.10 4.68
N GLY A 428 6.03 -1.03 4.74
CA GLY A 428 5.25 -0.01 4.03
C GLY A 428 5.61 1.41 4.48
N LYS A 429 5.65 1.65 5.80
CA LYS A 429 5.87 2.99 6.36
C LYS A 429 7.29 3.51 6.15
N ASN A 430 8.30 2.66 6.34
CA ASN A 430 9.70 3.08 6.26
C ASN A 430 10.30 2.91 4.87
N GLY A 431 9.82 1.92 4.10
CA GLY A 431 10.37 1.59 2.78
C GLY A 431 9.62 2.19 1.60
N TYR A 432 8.32 2.49 1.75
CA TYR A 432 7.43 2.90 0.65
C TYR A 432 6.54 4.11 0.97
N ASP A 433 6.92 4.91 1.97
CA ASP A 433 6.23 6.15 2.37
C ASP A 433 4.72 5.97 2.68
N LEU A 434 4.32 4.82 3.24
CA LEU A 434 2.94 4.56 3.65
C LEU A 434 2.50 5.47 4.84
N ASN A 435 3.41 6.27 5.41
CA ASN A 435 3.11 7.30 6.40
C ASN A 435 3.07 8.73 5.80
N TYR A 436 3.16 8.87 4.48
CA TYR A 436 3.20 10.18 3.83
C TYR A 436 2.56 10.17 2.43
N ILE A 437 1.23 10.04 2.39
CA ILE A 437 0.48 10.01 1.12
C ILE A 437 0.33 11.41 0.54
N ARG A 438 0.92 11.64 -0.64
CA ARG A 438 0.97 12.96 -1.30
C ARG A 438 -0.22 13.28 -2.19
N ALA A 439 -1.03 12.28 -2.53
CA ALA A 439 -2.28 12.47 -3.26
C ALA A 439 -3.23 13.45 -2.54
N ARG A 440 -4.22 14.02 -3.23
CA ARG A 440 -5.04 15.11 -2.68
C ARG A 440 -6.54 14.82 -2.63
N THR A 441 -7.01 13.80 -3.35
CA THR A 441 -8.42 13.38 -3.33
C THR A 441 -8.53 12.02 -2.66
N ALA A 442 -9.69 11.70 -2.10
CA ALA A 442 -9.93 10.40 -1.45
C ALA A 442 -9.59 9.23 -2.39
N GLU A 443 -10.14 9.27 -3.61
CA GLU A 443 -9.93 8.26 -4.66
C GLU A 443 -8.44 8.09 -5.01
N THR A 444 -7.74 9.20 -5.26
CA THR A 444 -6.33 9.12 -5.68
C THR A 444 -5.39 8.74 -4.53
N SER A 445 -5.77 9.02 -3.29
CA SER A 445 -5.06 8.57 -2.09
C SER A 445 -5.26 7.08 -1.85
N GLU A 446 -6.48 6.57 -2.05
CA GLU A 446 -6.74 5.13 -1.99
C GLU A 446 -5.94 4.37 -3.05
N ALA A 447 -5.95 4.82 -4.31
CA ALA A 447 -5.15 4.22 -5.36
C ALA A 447 -3.65 4.23 -5.05
N TRP A 448 -3.14 5.32 -4.44
CA TRP A 448 -1.75 5.41 -4.00
C TRP A 448 -1.42 4.37 -2.91
N ILE A 449 -2.30 4.23 -1.91
CA ILE A 449 -2.15 3.25 -0.83
C ILE A 449 -2.14 1.83 -1.42
N ARG A 450 -3.13 1.48 -2.24
CA ARG A 450 -3.23 0.16 -2.86
C ARG A 450 -2.05 -0.15 -3.78
N SER A 451 -1.51 0.85 -4.48
CA SER A 451 -0.29 0.71 -5.29
C SER A 451 0.93 0.31 -4.46
N ILE A 452 1.07 0.86 -3.24
CA ILE A 452 2.14 0.47 -2.31
C ILE A 452 1.98 -1.01 -1.90
N PHE A 453 0.75 -1.45 -1.55
CA PHE A 453 0.49 -2.84 -1.22
C PHE A 453 0.74 -3.79 -2.40
N MET A 454 0.34 -3.40 -3.61
CA MET A 454 0.65 -4.13 -4.84
C MET A 454 2.17 -4.32 -5.00
N VAL A 455 2.97 -3.25 -4.87
CA VAL A 455 4.44 -3.35 -4.93
C VAL A 455 4.99 -4.27 -3.84
N MET A 456 4.51 -4.16 -2.61
CA MET A 456 4.94 -5.03 -1.52
C MET A 456 4.61 -6.51 -1.79
N ASN A 457 3.48 -6.80 -2.45
CA ASN A 457 3.07 -8.16 -2.80
C ASN A 457 3.89 -8.72 -3.98
N LEU A 458 4.19 -7.90 -4.98
CA LEU A 458 5.09 -8.29 -6.08
C LEU A 458 6.49 -8.67 -5.56
N LEU A 459 6.98 -8.01 -4.51
CA LEU A 459 8.26 -8.38 -3.89
C LEU A 459 8.21 -9.72 -3.15
N VAL A 460 7.06 -10.10 -2.59
CA VAL A 460 6.85 -11.43 -2.02
C VAL A 460 6.92 -12.48 -3.12
N LEU A 461 6.22 -12.22 -4.24
CA LEU A 461 6.23 -13.09 -5.42
C LEU A 461 7.66 -13.34 -5.93
N ILE A 462 8.48 -12.28 -6.05
CA ILE A 462 9.90 -12.42 -6.42
C ILE A 462 10.67 -13.30 -5.42
N ARG A 463 10.51 -13.10 -4.11
CA ARG A 463 11.25 -13.87 -3.10
C ARG A 463 10.93 -15.35 -3.19
N VAL A 464 9.64 -15.69 -3.28
CA VAL A 464 9.19 -17.09 -3.43
C VAL A 464 9.83 -17.72 -4.68
N LEU A 465 9.86 -16.98 -5.78
CA LEU A 465 10.44 -17.44 -7.03
C LEU A 465 11.95 -17.62 -7.02
N CYS A 466 12.69 -16.69 -6.43
CA CYS A 466 14.14 -16.84 -6.28
C CYS A 466 14.46 -18.07 -5.43
N VAL A 467 13.69 -18.32 -4.36
CA VAL A 467 13.85 -19.51 -3.52
C VAL A 467 13.49 -20.79 -4.29
N CYS A 468 12.37 -20.80 -5.01
CA CYS A 468 11.98 -21.95 -5.84
C CYS A 468 13.04 -22.26 -6.91
N ARG A 469 13.56 -21.25 -7.61
CA ARG A 469 14.61 -21.41 -8.63
C ARG A 469 15.93 -21.92 -8.04
N SER A 470 16.39 -21.38 -6.91
CA SER A 470 17.59 -21.87 -6.22
C SER A 470 17.41 -23.32 -5.75
N ASN A 471 16.22 -23.68 -5.25
CA ASN A 471 15.92 -25.06 -4.87
C ASN A 471 15.80 -25.97 -6.10
N GLN A 472 15.37 -25.45 -7.24
CA GLN A 472 15.27 -26.20 -8.49
C GLN A 472 16.65 -26.41 -9.13
N THR A 473 17.57 -25.43 -9.08
CA THR A 473 18.96 -25.62 -9.49
C THR A 473 19.70 -26.56 -8.55
N ILE A 474 19.48 -26.50 -7.24
CA ILE A 474 20.01 -27.47 -6.27
C ILE A 474 19.40 -28.87 -6.54
N ARG A 475 18.10 -28.97 -6.86
CA ARG A 475 17.45 -30.22 -7.27
C ARG A 475 17.99 -30.76 -8.59
N CYS A 476 18.22 -29.92 -9.60
CA CYS A 476 18.82 -30.32 -10.86
C CYS A 476 20.28 -30.74 -10.69
N LEU A 477 21.05 -30.06 -9.82
CA LEU A 477 22.42 -30.45 -9.47
C LEU A 477 22.45 -31.75 -8.67
N THR A 478 21.50 -31.99 -7.76
CA THR A 478 21.42 -33.25 -7.01
C THR A 478 20.90 -34.40 -7.87
N ILE A 479 19.94 -34.17 -8.77
CA ILE A 479 19.49 -35.15 -9.76
C ILE A 479 20.59 -35.42 -10.78
N ALA A 480 21.32 -34.41 -11.26
CA ALA A 480 22.49 -34.59 -12.13
C ALA A 480 23.62 -35.32 -11.40
N TRP A 481 23.88 -35.01 -10.13
CA TRP A 481 24.88 -35.72 -9.32
C TRP A 481 24.47 -37.17 -9.01
N MET A 482 23.17 -37.43 -8.81
CA MET A 482 22.63 -38.80 -8.70
C MET A 482 22.67 -39.55 -10.05
N ALA A 483 22.38 -38.87 -11.17
CA ALA A 483 22.44 -39.43 -12.52
C ALA A 483 23.89 -39.69 -13.00
N ILE A 484 24.87 -38.94 -12.48
CA ILE A 484 26.31 -39.19 -12.72
C ILE A 484 26.84 -40.32 -11.82
N LYS A 485 26.24 -40.57 -10.64
CA LYS A 485 26.62 -41.68 -9.75
C LYS A 485 25.92 -43.01 -10.03
N TRP A 486 24.79 -43.00 -10.74
CA TRP A 486 24.04 -44.22 -11.08
C TRP A 486 24.76 -45.16 -12.07
N PRO A 487 25.56 -44.70 -13.07
CA PRO A 487 26.29 -45.59 -13.95
C PRO A 487 27.53 -46.22 -13.27
N LEU A 488 28.09 -45.59 -12.24
CA LEU A 488 29.32 -46.06 -11.59
C LEU A 488 29.10 -47.21 -10.59
N ARG A 489 27.86 -47.45 -10.14
CA ARG A 489 27.52 -48.61 -9.28
C ARG A 489 26.99 -49.83 -10.04
N ALA A 490 26.57 -49.66 -11.30
CA ALA A 490 26.06 -50.77 -12.12
C ALA A 490 27.20 -51.59 -12.78
N THR A 491 28.35 -50.99 -13.04
CA THR A 491 29.47 -51.67 -13.73
C THR A 491 30.35 -52.54 -12.81
N VAL A 492 30.27 -52.36 -11.48
CA VAL A 492 31.11 -53.10 -10.52
C VAL A 492 30.43 -54.39 -9.98
N ARG A 493 29.16 -54.67 -10.34
CA ARG A 493 28.46 -55.92 -9.96
C ARG A 493 28.39 -56.98 -11.05
N GLY A 494 28.94 -56.73 -12.25
CA GLY A 494 28.90 -57.64 -13.39
C GLY A 494 30.12 -58.55 -13.58
N TYR A 495 31.19 -58.41 -12.78
CA TYR A 495 32.46 -59.13 -12.97
C TYR A 495 32.96 -59.79 -11.67
N ALA A 496 32.09 -60.50 -10.96
CA ALA A 496 32.46 -61.23 -9.73
C ALA A 496 32.03 -62.71 -9.75
N ASN A 497 31.95 -63.33 -10.92
CA ASN A 497 31.70 -64.77 -11.09
C ASN A 497 32.55 -65.34 -12.25
N ASP A 498 33.88 -65.26 -12.13
CA ASP A 498 34.80 -66.01 -12.98
C ASP A 498 35.68 -66.93 -12.10
N PRO A 499 35.61 -68.28 -12.21
CA PRO A 499 36.30 -69.21 -11.32
C PRO A 499 37.78 -69.49 -11.66
N SER A 500 38.40 -68.79 -12.62
CA SER A 500 39.77 -69.12 -13.07
C SER A 500 40.82 -68.11 -12.62
N ALA A 501 41.10 -68.01 -11.31
CA ALA A 501 42.35 -67.39 -10.83
C ALA A 501 42.63 -67.71 -9.35
N ARG A 502 42.88 -68.99 -9.03
CA ARG A 502 43.83 -69.32 -7.97
C ARG A 502 45.20 -69.39 -8.63
N ILE A 503 46.21 -68.71 -8.07
CA ILE A 503 47.62 -69.15 -7.93
C ILE A 503 48.55 -67.95 -7.58
N TYR A 504 49.43 -68.15 -6.59
CA TYR A 504 50.57 -67.34 -6.07
C TYR A 504 50.28 -65.97 -5.41
N GLN A 505 50.33 -65.87 -4.08
CA GLN A 505 51.49 -65.66 -3.17
C GLN A 505 52.05 -64.23 -3.11
N ARG A 506 52.03 -63.71 -1.86
CA ARG A 506 53.08 -63.00 -1.11
C ARG A 506 53.86 -61.85 -1.78
N THR A 507 53.82 -60.72 -1.07
CA THR A 507 54.82 -59.67 -0.75
C THR A 507 54.18 -58.31 -1.05
N GLY A 508 54.14 -57.27 -0.21
CA GLY A 508 54.83 -56.88 1.01
C GLY A 508 54.90 -55.33 0.98
N TRP A 509 54.77 -54.67 2.15
CA TRP A 509 55.15 -53.26 2.42
C TRP A 509 54.26 -52.12 1.85
N VAL A 510 53.52 -51.34 2.66
CA VAL A 510 53.87 -50.19 3.58
C VAL A 510 53.68 -48.80 2.91
N GLY A 511 52.98 -47.90 3.62
CA GLY A 511 52.93 -46.44 3.40
C GLY A 511 51.52 -45.90 3.20
N ALA A 512 50.72 -45.59 4.25
CA ALA A 512 50.70 -44.33 5.00
C ALA A 512 50.79 -43.06 4.12
N PHE A 513 49.63 -42.47 3.79
CA PHE A 513 49.25 -41.08 4.12
C PHE A 513 47.73 -40.91 4.01
#